data_AF-A0A2T2TKX7-F1
#
_entry.id   AF-A0A2T2TKX7-F1
#
_cell.length_a   1.000
_cell.length_b   1.000
_cell.length_c   1.000
_cell.angle_alpha   90.00
_cell.angle_beta   90.00
_cell.angle_gamma   90.00
#
_symmetry.space_group_name_H-M   'P 1'
#
loop_
_entity.id
_entity.type
_entity.pdbx_description
1 polymer ?
#
loop_
_entity_poly.entity_id
_entity_poly.type
_entity_poly.pdbx_seq_one_letter_code
_entity_poly.pdbx_strand_id
1 'polypeptide(L)'
;MDLIIDVALAPADDAKLTPLEVLRDFAYASPGWHYLEDASRHYASEKDRDACILRHHVLDGSTDVDLAFSLRPDSPKDEQALHLTIVRPKDAERDFTTEERDEIVQHFLEHLNAHLDAQGRHADLHVERGEAEAVKAGA
;
A
#
# COMPACT_ATOMS: atom_id res chain seq x y z
N MET A 1 13.75 -12.34 0.94
CA MET A 1 12.41 -12.50 1.55
C MET A 1 11.64 -11.27 1.19
N ASP A 2 10.49 -11.42 0.54
CA ASP A 2 9.60 -10.30 0.30
C ASP A 2 8.88 -9.96 1.60
N LEU A 3 8.99 -8.71 2.04
CA LEU A 3 8.24 -8.20 3.16
C LEU A 3 6.82 -7.94 2.65
N ILE A 4 5.86 -8.78 3.05
CA ILE A 4 4.43 -8.51 2.85
C ILE A 4 3.93 -7.88 4.13
N ILE A 5 3.31 -6.71 4.01
CA ILE A 5 2.70 -6.02 5.13
C ILE A 5 1.22 -5.98 4.88
N ASP A 6 0.46 -6.46 5.85
CA ASP A 6 -0.98 -6.41 5.80
C ASP A 6 -1.42 -5.09 6.44
N VAL A 7 -1.98 -4.24 5.60
CA VAL A 7 -2.53 -2.95 6.00
C VAL A 7 -4.05 -3.08 5.98
N ALA A 8 -4.65 -3.25 7.15
CA ALA A 8 -6.08 -3.19 7.31
C ALA A 8 -6.52 -1.75 7.60
N LEU A 9 -7.40 -1.21 6.76
CA LEU A 9 -8.06 0.06 6.99
C LEU A 9 -9.50 -0.26 7.35
N ALA A 10 -9.84 -0.15 8.63
CA ALA A 10 -11.22 -0.29 9.07
C ALA A 10 -11.87 1.10 8.97
N PRO A 11 -12.90 1.31 8.14
CA PRO A 11 -13.68 2.54 8.21
C PRO A 11 -14.25 2.70 9.63
N ALA A 12 -14.24 3.91 10.18
CA ALA A 12 -15.06 4.19 11.36
C ALA A 12 -16.53 3.90 11.01
N ASP A 13 -17.37 3.51 11.98
CA ASP A 13 -18.75 2.99 11.77
C ASP A 13 -19.66 3.80 10.81
N ASP A 14 -19.33 5.07 10.52
CA ASP A 14 -20.05 5.98 9.62
C ASP A 14 -19.31 6.35 8.30
N ALA A 15 -18.11 5.82 8.07
CA ALA A 15 -17.28 6.19 6.91
C ALA A 15 -17.66 5.38 5.66
N LYS A 16 -17.97 6.10 4.58
CA LYS A 16 -18.46 5.54 3.30
C LYS A 16 -17.36 5.15 2.32
N LEU A 17 -16.09 5.33 2.70
CA LEU A 17 -14.95 5.10 1.80
C LEU A 17 -14.36 3.71 2.03
N THR A 18 -14.16 2.97 0.95
CA THR A 18 -13.39 1.73 0.93
C THR A 18 -11.91 2.00 1.21
N PRO A 19 -11.13 1.00 1.68
CA PRO A 19 -9.69 1.14 1.87
C PRO A 19 -8.93 1.70 0.66
N LEU A 20 -9.30 1.26 -0.55
CA LEU A 20 -8.67 1.73 -1.78
C LEU A 20 -9.04 3.19 -2.10
N GLU A 21 -10.25 3.64 -1.76
CA GLU A 21 -10.64 5.04 -1.89
C GLU A 21 -9.88 5.93 -0.90
N VAL A 22 -9.68 5.46 0.33
CA VAL A 22 -8.82 6.16 1.32
C VAL A 22 -7.40 6.32 0.80
N LEU A 23 -6.83 5.28 0.18
CA LEU A 23 -5.48 5.37 -0.42
C LEU A 23 -5.41 6.34 -1.61
N ARG A 24 -6.45 6.39 -2.45
CA ARG A 24 -6.53 7.34 -3.56
C ARG A 24 -6.62 8.77 -3.02
N ASP A 25 -7.51 9.02 -2.06
CA ASP A 25 -7.66 10.31 -1.40
C ASP A 25 -6.35 10.78 -0.75
N PHE A 26 -5.68 9.88 -0.01
CA PHE A 26 -4.35 10.12 0.55
C PHE A 26 -3.35 10.58 -0.51
N ALA A 27 -3.28 9.89 -1.66
CA ALA A 27 -2.36 10.24 -2.73
C ALA A 27 -2.67 11.60 -3.39
N TYR A 28 -3.93 12.03 -3.38
CA TYR A 28 -4.30 13.37 -3.88
C TYR A 28 -4.00 14.47 -2.86
N ALA A 29 -4.13 14.18 -1.56
CA ALA A 29 -3.95 15.16 -0.49
C ALA A 29 -2.49 15.29 -0.02
N SER A 30 -1.68 14.24 -0.18
CA SER A 30 -0.35 14.15 0.41
C SER A 30 0.76 14.53 -0.57
N PRO A 31 1.55 15.58 -0.30
CA PRO A 31 2.68 15.95 -1.15
C PRO A 31 3.67 14.80 -1.32
N GLY A 32 4.16 14.60 -2.55
CA GLY A 32 5.14 13.56 -2.88
C GLY A 32 4.56 12.17 -3.15
N TRP A 33 3.24 12.01 -2.97
CA TRP A 33 2.52 10.77 -3.28
C TRP A 33 1.72 10.92 -4.57
N HIS A 34 1.69 9.86 -5.38
CA HIS A 34 1.01 9.87 -6.67
C HIS A 34 0.26 8.56 -6.90
N TYR A 35 -1.03 8.65 -7.20
CA TYR A 35 -1.81 7.49 -7.64
C TYR A 35 -1.52 7.18 -9.11
N LEU A 36 -1.11 5.94 -9.39
CA LEU A 36 -0.81 5.47 -10.74
C LEU A 36 -1.99 4.66 -11.31
N GLU A 37 -2.90 5.34 -12.00
CA GLU A 37 -4.17 4.73 -12.44
C GLU A 37 -3.97 3.54 -13.41
N ASP A 38 -3.13 3.71 -14.45
CA ASP A 38 -2.83 2.64 -15.41
C ASP A 38 -2.14 1.44 -14.76
N ALA A 39 -1.16 1.70 -13.88
CA ALA A 39 -0.43 0.67 -13.17
C ALA A 39 -1.35 -0.09 -12.19
N SER A 40 -2.26 0.63 -11.53
CA SER A 40 -3.28 0.04 -10.64
C SER A 40 -4.22 -0.89 -11.39
N ARG A 41 -4.71 -0.48 -12.57
CA ARG A 41 -5.55 -1.34 -13.42
C ARG A 41 -4.81 -2.58 -13.89
N HIS A 42 -3.56 -2.42 -14.30
CA HIS A 42 -2.74 -3.54 -14.75
C HIS A 42 -2.53 -4.55 -13.61
N TYR A 43 -2.10 -4.07 -12.44
CA TYR A 43 -1.85 -4.92 -11.29
C TYR A 43 -3.12 -5.59 -10.76
N ALA A 44 -4.26 -4.87 -10.76
CA ALA A 44 -5.56 -5.44 -10.42
C ALA A 44 -5.93 -6.61 -11.36
N SER A 45 -5.70 -6.44 -12.67
CA SER A 45 -5.92 -7.50 -13.65
C SER A 45 -4.96 -8.69 -13.45
N GLU A 46 -3.70 -8.45 -13.08
CA GLU A 46 -2.73 -9.53 -12.84
C GLU A 46 -3.07 -10.34 -11.58
N LYS A 47 -3.63 -9.69 -10.56
CA LYS A 47 -3.99 -10.30 -9.28
C LYS A 47 -5.43 -10.82 -9.21
N ASP A 48 -6.22 -10.56 -10.25
CA ASP A 48 -7.66 -10.86 -10.33
C ASP A 48 -8.44 -10.29 -9.13
N ARG A 49 -8.14 -9.05 -8.75
CA ARG A 49 -8.75 -8.35 -7.60
C ARG A 49 -8.50 -6.85 -7.65
N ASP A 50 -9.30 -6.08 -6.92
CA ASP A 50 -9.09 -4.64 -6.86
C ASP A 50 -7.75 -4.30 -6.19
N ALA A 51 -7.08 -3.32 -6.79
CA ALA A 51 -5.75 -2.90 -6.40
C ALA A 51 -5.52 -1.40 -6.62
N CYS A 52 -4.49 -0.89 -5.95
CA CYS A 52 -4.03 0.48 -6.03
C CYS A 52 -2.50 0.49 -6.03
N ILE A 53 -1.88 1.27 -6.92
CA ILE A 53 -0.46 1.54 -6.89
C ILE A 53 -0.26 3.02 -6.57
N LEU A 54 0.50 3.26 -5.50
CA LEU A 54 0.95 4.58 -5.09
C LEU A 54 2.44 4.70 -5.35
N ARG A 55 2.87 5.81 -5.95
CA ARG A 55 4.28 6.16 -6.09
C ARG A 55 4.67 7.21 -5.07
N HIS A 56 5.82 7.04 -4.45
CA HIS A 56 6.47 8.05 -3.63
C HIS A 56 7.84 8.39 -4.21
N HIS A 57 8.16 9.67 -4.27
CA HIS A 57 9.52 10.12 -4.57
C HIS A 57 10.34 10.06 -3.26
N VAL A 58 11.31 9.13 -3.16
CA VAL A 58 12.14 8.98 -1.96
C VAL A 58 12.94 10.28 -1.72
N LEU A 59 13.10 10.63 -0.43
CA LEU A 59 13.75 11.84 0.12
C LEU A 59 15.26 11.95 -0.17
N ASP A 60 15.69 11.68 -1.39
CA ASP A 60 16.98 12.05 -1.98
C ASP A 60 16.88 12.44 -3.46
N GLY A 61 15.64 12.43 -4.00
CA GLY A 61 15.31 12.88 -5.35
C GLY A 61 15.77 11.95 -6.48
N SER A 62 16.34 10.79 -6.17
CA SER A 62 16.95 9.93 -7.18
C SER A 62 16.17 8.65 -7.47
N THR A 63 15.26 8.24 -6.58
CA THR A 63 14.53 6.97 -6.73
C THR A 63 13.06 7.12 -6.42
N ASP A 64 12.22 6.73 -7.39
CA ASP A 64 10.79 6.51 -7.18
C ASP A 64 10.58 5.14 -6.54
N VAL A 65 9.67 5.03 -5.58
CA VAL A 65 9.21 3.74 -5.06
C VAL A 65 7.71 3.58 -5.32
N ASP A 66 7.34 2.43 -5.86
CA ASP A 66 5.95 2.05 -6.09
C ASP A 66 5.48 1.11 -4.97
N LEU A 67 4.39 1.46 -4.31
CA LEU A 67 3.71 0.68 -3.28
C LEU A 67 2.42 0.13 -3.90
N ALA A 68 2.36 -1.19 -4.07
CA ALA A 68 1.20 -1.87 -4.60
C ALA A 68 0.35 -2.44 -3.46
N PHE A 69 -0.93 -2.07 -3.46
CA PHE A 69 -1.94 -2.50 -2.53
C PHE A 69 -2.95 -3.36 -3.27
N SER A 70 -3.33 -4.51 -2.72
CA SER A 70 -4.40 -5.35 -3.27
C SER A 70 -5.27 -5.88 -2.16
N LEU A 71 -6.57 -6.06 -2.42
CA LEU A 71 -7.46 -6.65 -1.43
C LEU A 71 -6.98 -8.04 -1.02
N ARG A 72 -6.95 -8.28 0.29
CA ARG A 72 -6.68 -9.61 0.83
C ARG A 72 -7.88 -10.52 0.53
N PRO A 73 -7.65 -11.74 0.01
CA PRO A 73 -8.74 -12.59 -0.47
C PRO A 73 -9.64 -13.09 0.66
N ASP A 74 -9.08 -13.25 1.88
CA ASP A 74 -9.80 -13.78 3.04
C ASP A 74 -10.37 -12.70 3.96
N SER A 75 -10.33 -11.43 3.56
CA SER A 75 -10.84 -10.34 4.38
C SER A 75 -12.37 -10.29 4.38
N PRO A 76 -13.03 -10.18 5.56
CA PRO A 76 -14.45 -9.89 5.64
C PRO A 76 -14.78 -8.59 4.90
N LYS A 77 -15.98 -8.50 4.31
CA LYS A 77 -16.42 -7.29 3.59
C LYS A 77 -16.42 -6.03 4.46
N ASP A 78 -16.66 -6.21 5.75
CA ASP A 78 -16.73 -5.14 6.75
C ASP A 78 -15.35 -4.80 7.34
N GLU A 79 -14.33 -5.61 7.06
CA GLU A 79 -12.95 -5.47 7.54
C GLU A 79 -11.97 -5.71 6.38
N GLN A 80 -12.16 -4.95 5.29
CA GLN A 80 -11.35 -5.09 4.09
C GLN A 80 -9.88 -4.76 4.41
N ALA A 81 -9.03 -5.78 4.39
CA ALA A 81 -7.59 -5.62 4.54
C ALA A 81 -6.91 -5.59 3.17
N LEU A 82 -5.77 -4.91 3.10
CA LEU A 82 -4.95 -4.78 1.92
C LEU A 82 -3.61 -5.46 2.16
N HIS A 83 -3.13 -6.22 1.18
CA HIS A 83 -1.73 -6.62 1.09
C HIS A 83 -0.93 -5.49 0.45
N LEU A 84 0.02 -4.93 1.20
CA LEU A 84 1.04 -4.01 0.70
C LEU A 84 2.27 -4.81 0.23
N THR A 85 2.67 -4.53 -1.01
CA THR A 85 3.89 -5.03 -1.63
C THR A 85 4.69 -3.84 -2.16
N ILE A 86 5.98 -3.79 -1.84
CA ILE A 86 6.90 -2.80 -2.42
C ILE A 86 7.33 -3.30 -3.79
N VAL A 87 6.99 -2.54 -4.83
CA VAL A 87 7.33 -2.85 -6.22
C VAL A 87 8.67 -2.20 -6.54
N ARG A 88 9.59 -3.03 -7.03
CA ARG A 88 10.90 -2.57 -7.49
C ARG A 88 10.74 -1.74 -8.79
N PRO A 89 11.42 -0.58 -8.90
CA PRO A 89 11.55 0.13 -10.17
C PRO A 89 12.23 -0.75 -11.21
N LYS A 90 11.72 -0.78 -12.45
CA LYS A 90 12.29 -1.61 -13.53
C LYS A 90 13.78 -1.34 -13.78
N ASP A 91 14.22 -0.11 -13.52
CA ASP A 91 15.60 0.35 -13.78
C ASP A 91 16.48 0.34 -12.52
N ALA A 92 16.01 -0.17 -11.38
CA ALA A 92 16.80 -0.20 -10.16
C ALA A 92 18.02 -1.14 -10.33
N GLU A 93 19.22 -0.66 -10.02
CA GLU A 93 20.47 -1.44 -10.15
C GLU A 93 20.56 -2.60 -9.15
N ARG A 94 19.85 -2.49 -8.02
CA ARG A 94 19.76 -3.51 -6.97
C ARG A 94 18.36 -3.59 -6.37
N ASP A 95 18.09 -4.69 -5.68
CA ASP A 95 16.91 -4.80 -4.84
C ASP A 95 17.03 -3.93 -3.57
N PHE A 96 15.88 -3.51 -3.04
CA PHE A 96 15.81 -2.90 -1.71
C PHE A 96 16.20 -3.92 -0.64
N THR A 97 17.05 -3.51 0.29
CA THR A 97 17.35 -4.29 1.50
C THR A 97 16.12 -4.37 2.41
N THR A 98 16.14 -5.28 3.36
CA THR A 98 15.06 -5.37 4.36
C THR A 98 14.93 -4.07 5.14
N GLU A 99 16.04 -3.42 5.52
CA GLU A 99 15.97 -2.14 6.23
C GLU A 99 15.33 -1.04 5.38
N GLU A 100 15.70 -0.93 4.09
CA GLU A 100 15.11 0.07 3.19
C GLU A 100 13.61 -0.15 2.99
N ARG A 101 13.20 -1.42 2.85
CA ARG A 101 11.78 -1.77 2.75
C ARG A 101 11.03 -1.37 4.03
N ASP A 102 11.61 -1.60 5.19
CA ASP A 102 11.04 -1.20 6.48
C ASP A 102 10.93 0.32 6.62
N GLU A 103 11.95 1.06 6.22
CA GLU A 103 11.96 2.54 6.25
C GLU A 103 10.89 3.12 5.31
N ILE A 104 10.77 2.60 4.09
CA ILE A 104 9.76 3.03 3.11
C ILE A 104 8.35 2.81 3.67
N VAL A 105 8.11 1.66 4.30
CA VAL A 105 6.82 1.35 4.91
C VAL A 105 6.55 2.27 6.09
N GLN A 106 7.51 2.45 7.00
CA GLN A 106 7.32 3.30 8.17
C GLN A 106 6.96 4.72 7.73
N HIS A 107 7.68 5.26 6.75
CA HIS A 107 7.42 6.58 6.18
C HIS A 107 6.01 6.67 5.56
N PHE A 108 5.58 5.63 4.83
CA PHE A 108 4.20 5.55 4.32
C PHE A 108 3.16 5.57 5.44
N LEU A 109 3.33 4.73 6.47
CA LEU A 109 2.38 4.61 7.57
C LEU A 109 2.28 5.90 8.38
N GLU A 110 3.40 6.60 8.59
CA GLU A 110 3.44 7.90 9.26
C GLU A 110 2.63 8.95 8.48
N HIS A 111 2.83 9.03 7.17
CA HIS A 111 2.11 9.96 6.30
C HIS A 111 0.61 9.62 6.22
N LEU A 112 0.27 8.33 6.09
CA LEU A 112 -1.11 7.89 6.07
C LEU A 112 -1.82 8.18 7.38
N ASN A 113 -1.18 7.89 8.52
CA ASN A 113 -1.76 8.18 9.83
C ASN A 113 -1.97 9.69 10.04
N ALA A 114 -1.00 10.52 9.62
CA ALA A 114 -1.15 11.98 9.68
C ALA A 114 -2.31 12.48 8.80
N HIS A 115 -2.52 11.88 7.61
CA HIS A 115 -3.67 12.18 6.76
C HIS A 115 -5.00 11.81 7.43
N LEU A 116 -5.09 10.60 8.00
CA LEU A 116 -6.28 10.15 8.71
C LEU A 116 -6.60 11.02 9.92
N ASP A 117 -5.59 11.44 10.68
CA ASP A 117 -5.74 12.36 11.82
C ASP A 117 -6.23 13.73 11.36
N ALA A 118 -5.69 14.27 10.26
CA ALA A 118 -6.11 15.55 9.69
C ALA A 118 -7.58 15.53 9.20
N GLN A 119 -8.06 14.37 8.76
CA GLN A 119 -9.45 14.15 8.39
C GLN A 119 -10.37 13.89 9.60
N GLY A 120 -9.87 13.90 10.83
CA GLY A 120 -10.69 13.64 12.03
C GLY A 120 -10.94 12.15 12.31
N ARG A 121 -10.02 11.28 11.88
CA ARG A 121 -10.00 9.82 12.13
C ARG A 121 -11.24 9.10 11.59
N HIS A 122 -11.54 9.30 10.32
CA HIS A 122 -12.60 8.58 9.61
C HIS A 122 -12.29 7.10 9.32
N ALA A 123 -11.06 6.64 9.59
CA ALA A 123 -10.68 5.23 9.52
C ALA A 123 -9.64 4.91 10.59
N ASP A 124 -9.69 3.71 11.13
CA ASP A 124 -8.65 3.14 11.98
C ASP A 124 -7.68 2.32 11.12
N LEU A 125 -6.39 2.59 11.33
CA LEU A 125 -5.29 1.91 10.65
C LEU A 125 -4.79 0.77 11.54
N HIS A 126 -4.93 -0.47 11.06
CA HIS A 126 -4.35 -1.65 11.69
C HIS A 126 -3.28 -2.23 10.77
N VAL A 127 -2.09 -2.49 11.33
CA VAL A 127 -0.94 -2.97 10.57
C VAL A 127 -0.48 -4.28 11.17
N GLU A 128 -0.58 -5.36 10.39
CA GLU A 128 -0.03 -6.66 10.71
C GLU A 128 1.20 -6.90 9.81
N ARG A 129 2.35 -7.16 10.43
CA ARG A 129 3.56 -7.54 9.69
C ARG A 129 3.59 -9.06 9.57
N GLY A 130 3.33 -9.57 8.37
CA GLY A 130 3.45 -10.98 8.05
C GLY A 130 4.81 -11.31 7.43
N GLU A 131 5.24 -12.57 7.54
CA GLU A 131 6.21 -13.11 6.61
C GLU A 131 5.47 -13.42 5.30
N ALA A 132 6.02 -13.05 4.14
CA ALA A 132 5.42 -13.50 2.88
C ALA A 132 5.33 -15.03 2.92
N GLU A 133 4.10 -15.57 2.83
CA GLU A 133 3.96 -16.98 2.53
C GLU A 133 4.71 -17.21 1.23
N ALA A 134 5.73 -18.07 1.31
CA ALA A 134 6.47 -18.50 0.15
C ALA A 134 5.45 -19.05 -0.86
N VAL A 135 5.15 -18.25 -1.89
CA VAL A 135 4.39 -18.72 -3.04
C VAL A 135 5.21 -19.88 -3.58
N LYS A 136 4.80 -21.10 -3.27
CA LYS A 136 5.32 -22.28 -3.96
C LYS A 136 4.98 -22.04 -5.42
N ALA A 137 5.99 -21.67 -6.19
CA ALA A 137 5.95 -21.75 -7.65
C ALA A 137 5.70 -23.22 -7.99
N GLY A 138 4.43 -23.57 -8.14
CA GLY A 138 4.01 -24.85 -8.64
C GLY A 138 3.98 -24.79 -10.16
N ALA A 139 5.06 -25.26 -10.78
CA ALA A 139 5.08 -26.08 -12.00
C ALA A 139 6.53 -26.37 -12.40
#